data_AF-D4NYI4-F1
#
_entry.id   AF-D4NYI4-F1
#
_cell.length_a   1.000
_cell.length_b   1.000
_cell.length_c   1.000
_cell.angle_alpha   90.00
_cell.angle_beta   90.00
_cell.angle_gamma   90.00
#
_symmetry.space_group_name_H-M   'P 1'
#
loop_
_entity.id
_entity.type
_entity.pdbx_description
1 polymer ?
#
loop_
_entity_poly.entity_id
_entity_poly.type
_entity_poly.pdbx_seq_one_letter_code
_entity_poly.pdbx_strand_id
1 'polypeptide(L)'
;KKLPSNISAWWNFGALLGMCLGIQITTGLFLAMHYTTDISMAFSSVSHICRDVQYGWLLRNLHANGASLFFFCIYIHIGRGLYHGSYLLKKTWFAGTSLLLLLMATAFMGYILPWGQMSFWGANR
;
A
#
# COMPACT_ATOMS: atom_id res chain seq x y z
N LYS A 1 -7.98 10.35 26.45
CA LYS A 1 -6.61 10.86 26.18
C LYS A 1 -6.75 12.25 25.56
N LYS A 2 -6.32 13.33 26.22
CA LYS A 2 -6.35 14.69 25.65
C LYS A 2 -5.22 14.80 24.62
N LEU A 3 -5.52 15.32 23.43
CA LEU A 3 -4.47 15.68 22.46
C LEU A 3 -3.81 17.00 22.87
N PRO A 4 -2.50 17.16 22.65
CA PRO A 4 -1.84 18.46 22.78
C PRO A 4 -2.46 19.46 21.82
N SER A 5 -2.65 20.71 22.24
CA SER A 5 -3.26 21.76 21.42
C SER A 5 -2.38 22.24 20.27
N ASN A 6 -1.09 21.90 20.27
CA ASN A 6 -0.08 22.39 19.32
C ASN A 6 0.42 21.31 18.33
N ILE A 7 -0.41 20.33 17.97
CA ILE A 7 -0.06 19.35 16.94
C ILE A 7 -0.05 20.01 15.55
N SER A 8 1.01 19.78 14.78
CA SER A 8 1.15 20.28 13.42
C SER A 8 0.61 19.28 12.39
N ALA A 9 0.54 19.68 11.11
CA ALA A 9 0.04 18.85 10.02
C ALA A 9 0.76 17.49 9.89
N TRP A 10 2.01 17.37 10.36
CA TRP A 10 2.77 16.11 10.37
C TRP A 10 2.08 14.99 11.17
N TRP A 11 1.18 15.33 12.10
CA TRP A 11 0.40 14.33 12.84
C TRP A 11 -0.73 13.69 12.03
N ASN A 12 -1.14 14.29 10.91
CA ASN A 12 -2.21 13.76 10.05
C ASN A 12 -1.81 12.48 9.30
N PHE A 13 -0.51 12.25 9.10
CA PHE A 13 -0.03 11.09 8.35
C PHE A 13 -0.40 9.74 8.98
N GLY A 14 -0.69 9.70 10.29
CA GLY A 14 -1.26 8.48 10.90
C GLY A 14 -2.66 8.14 10.38
N ALA A 15 -3.53 9.15 10.26
CA ALA A 15 -4.87 8.97 9.72
C ALA A 15 -4.84 8.71 8.21
N LEU A 16 -3.95 9.39 7.46
CA LEU A 16 -3.76 9.13 6.03
C LEU A 16 -3.31 7.70 5.74
N LEU A 17 -2.46 7.11 6.60
CA LEU A 17 -2.10 5.68 6.47
C LEU A 17 -3.31 4.76 6.66
N GLY A 18 -4.19 5.06 7.62
CA GLY A 18 -5.46 4.34 7.79
C GLY A 18 -6.38 4.47 6.57
N MET A 19 -6.45 5.66 5.97
CA MET A 19 -7.19 5.89 4.73
C MET A 19 -6.57 5.11 3.56
N CYS A 20 -5.25 5.11 3.40
CA CYS A 20 -4.55 4.33 2.38
C CYS A 20 -4.86 2.84 2.53
N LEU A 21 -4.85 2.32 3.75
CA LEU A 21 -5.22 0.92 4.02
C LEU A 21 -6.66 0.61 3.60
N GLY A 22 -7.62 1.47 3.94
CA GLY A 22 -9.02 1.31 3.50
C GLY A 22 -9.18 1.30 1.98
N ILE A 23 -8.48 2.22 1.28
CA ILE A 23 -8.48 2.29 -0.19
C ILE A 23 -7.86 1.01 -0.78
N GLN A 24 -6.71 0.56 -0.28
CA GLN A 24 -6.03 -0.63 -0.81
C GLN A 24 -6.84 -1.90 -0.61
N ILE A 25 -7.47 -2.08 0.57
CA ILE A 25 -8.34 -3.24 0.82
C ILE A 25 -9.54 -3.23 -0.13
N THR A 26 -10.22 -2.09 -0.25
CA THR A 26 -11.42 -1.98 -1.07
C THR A 26 -11.10 -2.22 -2.54
N THR A 27 -10.13 -1.47 -3.10
CA THR A 27 -9.72 -1.62 -4.50
C THR A 27 -9.12 -2.99 -4.79
N GLY A 28 -8.32 -3.54 -3.87
CA GLY A 28 -7.70 -4.86 -4.00
C GLY A 28 -8.73 -5.99 -4.03
N LEU A 29 -9.78 -5.89 -3.22
CA LEU A 29 -10.88 -6.86 -3.20
C LEU A 29 -11.64 -6.88 -4.54
N PHE A 30 -11.96 -5.71 -5.10
CA PHE A 30 -12.61 -5.64 -6.42
C PHE A 30 -11.71 -6.16 -7.54
N LEU A 31 -10.40 -5.88 -7.49
CA LEU A 31 -9.45 -6.43 -8.46
C LEU A 31 -9.34 -7.95 -8.35
N ALA A 32 -9.33 -8.49 -7.13
CA ALA A 32 -9.24 -9.92 -6.88
C ALA A 32 -10.43 -10.72 -7.44
N MET A 33 -11.62 -10.13 -7.52
CA MET A 33 -12.81 -10.76 -8.11
C MET A 33 -12.67 -11.05 -9.62
N HIS A 34 -11.76 -10.35 -10.30
CA HIS A 34 -11.54 -10.46 -11.74
C HIS A 34 -10.16 -10.99 -12.12
N TYR A 35 -9.29 -11.22 -11.15
CA TYR A 35 -7.91 -11.66 -11.35
C TYR A 35 -7.80 -13.19 -11.32
N THR A 36 -6.95 -13.74 -12.19
CA THR A 36 -6.67 -15.19 -12.25
C THR A 36 -5.23 -15.47 -11.83
N THR A 37 -5.04 -16.38 -10.87
CA THR A 37 -3.71 -16.69 -10.29
C THR A 37 -2.86 -17.65 -11.13
N ASP A 38 -3.37 -18.14 -12.26
CA ASP A 38 -2.61 -19.02 -13.15
C ASP A 38 -1.58 -18.23 -13.97
N ILE A 39 -0.33 -18.70 -14.04
CA ILE A 39 0.78 -18.00 -14.70
C ILE A 39 0.48 -17.70 -16.17
N SER A 40 -0.23 -18.60 -16.87
CA SER A 40 -0.57 -18.40 -18.29
C SER A 40 -1.65 -17.34 -18.51
N MET A 41 -2.45 -17.04 -17.47
CA MET A 41 -3.59 -16.12 -17.53
C MET A 41 -3.44 -14.87 -16.66
N ALA A 42 -2.42 -14.79 -15.80
CA ALA A 42 -2.25 -13.67 -14.86
C ALA A 42 -2.19 -12.33 -15.59
N PHE A 43 -1.32 -12.21 -16.59
CA PHE A 43 -1.18 -10.98 -17.37
C PHE A 43 -2.45 -10.64 -18.18
N SER A 44 -3.06 -11.65 -18.83
CA SER A 44 -4.27 -11.43 -19.63
C SER A 44 -5.48 -11.06 -18.76
N SER A 45 -5.60 -11.61 -17.54
CA SER A 45 -6.65 -11.23 -16.58
C SER A 45 -6.53 -9.77 -16.14
N VAL A 46 -5.32 -9.26 -15.92
CA VAL A 46 -5.10 -7.83 -15.62
C VAL A 46 -5.45 -6.95 -16.84
N SER A 47 -5.13 -7.39 -18.06
CA SER A 47 -5.55 -6.68 -19.28
C SER A 47 -7.07 -6.65 -19.42
N HIS A 48 -7.76 -7.76 -19.14
CA HIS A 48 -9.23 -7.84 -19.14
C HIS A 48 -9.84 -6.89 -18.10
N ILE A 49 -9.30 -6.82 -16.88
CA ILE A 49 -9.72 -5.83 -15.88
C ILE A 49 -9.63 -4.41 -16.42
N CYS A 50 -8.55 -4.06 -17.12
CA CYS A 50 -8.34 -2.69 -17.58
C CYS A 50 -9.21 -2.33 -18.79
N ARG A 51 -9.62 -3.29 -19.62
CA ARG A 51 -10.29 -3.05 -20.91
C ARG A 51 -11.78 -3.33 -20.88
N ASP A 52 -12.19 -4.39 -20.17
CA ASP A 52 -13.51 -4.98 -20.34
C ASP A 52 -14.37 -4.85 -19.06
N VAL A 53 -13.74 -4.72 -17.88
CA VAL A 53 -14.45 -4.47 -16.61
C VAL A 53 -14.81 -2.98 -16.48
N GLN A 54 -16.07 -2.70 -16.14
CA GLN A 54 -16.56 -1.33 -15.94
C GLN A 54 -15.75 -0.62 -14.85
N TYR A 55 -15.16 0.53 -15.19
CA TYR A 55 -14.22 1.27 -14.32
C TYR A 55 -13.01 0.46 -13.82
N GLY A 56 -12.72 -0.71 -14.39
CA GLY A 56 -11.62 -1.56 -13.96
C GLY A 56 -10.26 -0.90 -14.17
N TRP A 57 -10.09 -0.10 -15.24
CA TRP A 57 -8.90 0.74 -15.43
C TRP A 57 -8.69 1.73 -14.27
N LEU A 58 -9.77 2.34 -13.77
CA LEU A 58 -9.71 3.32 -12.69
C LEU A 58 -9.34 2.61 -11.38
N LEU A 59 -10.00 1.50 -11.06
CA LEU A 59 -9.69 0.68 -9.89
C LEU A 59 -8.24 0.20 -9.89
N ARG A 60 -7.74 -0.30 -11.02
CA ARG A 60 -6.36 -0.75 -11.16
C ARG A 60 -5.37 0.39 -10.95
N ASN A 61 -5.64 1.57 -11.52
CA ASN A 61 -4.78 2.74 -11.35
C ASN A 61 -4.82 3.29 -9.92
N LEU A 62 -5.98 3.31 -9.28
CA LEU A 62 -6.11 3.70 -7.87
C LEU A 62 -5.33 2.75 -6.96
N HIS A 63 -5.43 1.43 -7.18
CA HIS A 63 -4.71 0.46 -6.37
C HIS A 63 -3.18 0.53 -6.54
N ALA A 64 -2.72 0.71 -7.79
CA ALA A 64 -1.30 0.83 -8.10
C ALA A 64 -0.69 2.14 -7.55
N ASN A 65 -1.33 3.29 -7.80
CA ASN A 65 -0.85 4.57 -7.28
C ASN A 65 -1.08 4.72 -5.77
N GLY A 66 -2.12 4.07 -5.23
CA GLY A 66 -2.42 4.02 -3.80
C GLY A 66 -1.30 3.34 -3.01
N ALA A 67 -0.64 2.32 -3.57
CA ALA A 67 0.55 1.74 -2.97
C ALA A 67 1.70 2.77 -2.85
N SER A 68 1.97 3.56 -3.89
CA SER A 68 2.98 4.63 -3.85
C SER A 68 2.64 5.71 -2.83
N LEU A 69 1.37 6.12 -2.75
CA LEU A 69 0.89 7.08 -1.73
C LEU A 69 1.07 6.52 -0.32
N PHE A 70 0.83 5.21 -0.12
CA PHE A 70 1.04 4.55 1.16
C PHE A 70 2.51 4.67 1.62
N PHE A 71 3.46 4.37 0.73
CA PHE A 71 4.89 4.54 1.03
C PHE A 71 5.29 6.00 1.25
N PHE A 72 4.76 6.92 0.46
CA PHE A 72 4.97 8.35 0.68
C PHE A 72 4.51 8.77 2.09
N CYS A 73 3.30 8.37 2.49
CA CYS A 73 2.77 8.67 3.80
C CYS A 73 3.57 8.01 4.94
N ILE A 74 4.03 6.77 4.78
CA ILE A 74 4.73 6.06 5.85
C ILE A 74 6.12 6.63 6.08
N TYR A 75 6.82 7.02 5.02
CA TYR A 75 8.13 7.66 5.15
C TYR A 75 8.05 9.00 5.87
N ILE A 76 7.03 9.82 5.56
CA ILE A 76 6.79 11.06 6.30
C ILE A 76 6.39 10.77 7.75
N HIS A 77 5.55 9.77 7.99
CA HIS A 77 5.12 9.38 9.34
C HIS A 77 6.31 8.95 10.21
N ILE A 78 7.25 8.18 9.64
CA ILE A 78 8.51 7.76 10.29
C ILE A 78 9.41 8.96 10.52
N GLY A 79 9.61 9.81 9.50
CA GLY A 79 10.43 11.02 9.59
C GLY A 79 9.97 11.97 10.69
N ARG A 80 8.66 12.22 10.79
CA ARG A 80 8.05 12.94 11.92
C ARG A 80 8.40 12.28 13.24
N GLY A 81 8.29 10.95 13.31
CA GLY A 81 8.55 10.19 14.54
C GLY A 81 10.01 10.28 15.00
N LEU A 82 10.96 10.33 14.07
CA LEU A 82 12.37 10.57 14.34
C LEU A 82 12.61 12.01 14.81
N TYR A 83 12.08 12.99 14.08
CA TYR A 83 12.29 14.42 14.37
C TYR A 83 11.75 14.85 15.75
N HIS A 84 10.58 14.34 16.15
CA HIS A 84 9.96 14.69 17.43
C HIS A 84 10.23 13.67 18.56
N GLY A 85 11.17 12.74 18.40
CA GLY A 85 11.49 11.76 19.44
C GLY A 85 10.36 10.79 19.77
N SER A 86 9.39 10.59 18.87
CA SER A 86 8.24 9.70 19.10
C SER A 86 8.64 8.23 19.24
N TYR A 87 9.83 7.85 18.76
CA TYR A 87 10.42 6.52 18.94
C TYR A 87 10.66 6.14 20.41
N LEU A 88 10.69 7.12 21.32
CA LEU A 88 10.77 6.88 22.77
C LEU A 88 9.56 6.10 23.29
N LEU A 89 8.41 6.17 22.60
CA LEU A 89 7.25 5.30 22.84
C LEU A 89 7.51 3.89 22.29
N LYS A 90 8.45 3.16 22.91
CA LYS A 90 9.02 1.90 22.39
C LYS A 90 7.97 0.91 21.89
N LYS A 91 6.92 0.64 22.66
CA LYS A 91 5.85 -0.31 22.26
C LYS A 91 5.18 0.11 20.94
N THR A 92 4.87 1.39 20.79
CA THR A 92 4.24 1.94 19.58
C THR A 92 5.21 1.98 18.42
N TRP A 93 6.47 2.34 18.68
CA TRP A 93 7.52 2.36 17.66
C TRP A 93 7.78 0.97 17.08
N PHE A 94 7.97 -0.04 17.92
CA PHE A 94 8.18 -1.43 17.46
C PHE A 94 6.98 -1.96 16.68
N ALA A 95 5.75 -1.71 17.13
CA ALA A 95 4.56 -2.06 16.37
C ALA A 95 4.53 -1.36 14.99
N GLY A 96 4.90 -0.07 14.93
CA GLY A 96 5.03 0.67 13.68
C GLY A 96 6.10 0.10 12.74
N THR A 97 7.25 -0.32 13.27
CA THR A 97 8.30 -1.00 12.49
C THR A 97 7.81 -2.33 11.93
N SER A 98 7.10 -3.13 12.71
CA SER A 98 6.47 -4.37 12.21
C SER A 98 5.46 -4.09 11.11
N LEU A 99 4.64 -3.05 11.24
CA LEU A 99 3.70 -2.63 10.19
C LEU A 99 4.40 -2.18 8.91
N LEU A 100 5.55 -1.50 9.00
CA LEU A 100 6.37 -1.16 7.83
C LEU A 100 6.84 -2.42 7.09
N LEU A 101 7.36 -3.41 7.83
CA LEU A 101 7.82 -4.67 7.23
C LEU A 101 6.67 -5.43 6.55
N LEU A 102 5.50 -5.48 7.19
CA LEU A 102 4.31 -6.09 6.60
C LEU A 102 3.88 -5.35 5.32
N LEU A 103 3.84 -4.02 5.33
CA LEU A 103 3.53 -3.21 4.15
C LEU A 103 4.50 -3.51 3.00
N MET A 104 5.80 -3.59 3.29
CA MET A 104 6.83 -3.93 2.29
C MET A 104 6.61 -5.31 1.68
N ALA A 105 6.38 -6.33 2.52
CA ALA A 105 6.09 -7.69 2.06
C ALA A 105 4.82 -7.74 1.20
N THR A 106 3.73 -7.09 1.64
CA THR A 106 2.47 -7.03 0.89
C THR A 106 2.62 -6.31 -0.45
N ALA A 107 3.30 -5.17 -0.49
CA ALA A 107 3.51 -4.43 -1.72
C ALA A 107 4.40 -5.19 -2.72
N PHE A 108 5.44 -5.87 -2.23
CA PHE A 108 6.28 -6.73 -3.05
C PHE A 108 5.48 -7.88 -3.68
N MET A 109 4.72 -8.63 -2.88
CA MET A 109 3.87 -9.71 -3.40
C MET A 109 2.82 -9.18 -4.38
N GLY A 110 2.20 -8.04 -4.09
CA GLY A 110 1.23 -7.40 -4.99
C GLY A 110 1.83 -7.00 -6.35
N TYR A 111 3.09 -6.56 -6.37
CA TYR A 111 3.81 -6.21 -7.61
C TYR A 111 4.09 -7.42 -8.51
N ILE A 112 4.17 -8.63 -7.94
CA ILE A 112 4.42 -9.86 -8.69
C ILE A 112 3.17 -10.33 -9.46
N LEU A 113 1.97 -10.08 -8.93
CA LEU A 113 0.70 -10.60 -9.46
C LEU A 113 0.46 -10.32 -10.95
N PRO A 114 0.71 -9.13 -11.52
CA PRO A 114 0.46 -8.89 -12.95
C PRO A 114 1.33 -9.74 -13.90
N TRP A 115 2.40 -10.36 -13.38
CA TRP A 115 3.30 -11.25 -14.10
C TRP A 115 3.89 -10.65 -15.39
N GLY A 116 4.17 -9.34 -15.38
CA GLY A 116 4.92 -8.67 -16.44
C GLY A 116 6.43 -8.90 -16.32
N GLN A 117 7.21 -8.37 -17.27
CA GLN A 117 8.68 -8.52 -17.27
C GLN A 117 9.31 -8.07 -15.94
N MET A 118 8.99 -6.87 -15.46
CA MET A 118 9.54 -6.37 -14.20
C MET A 118 9.09 -7.20 -12.98
N SER A 119 7.86 -7.70 -12.98
CA SER A 119 7.32 -8.60 -11.95
C SER A 119 8.11 -9.91 -11.89
N PHE A 120 8.35 -10.53 -13.06
CA PHE A 120 9.10 -11.79 -13.16
C PHE A 120 10.57 -11.64 -12.75
N TRP A 121 11.27 -10.63 -13.29
CA TRP A 121 12.67 -10.42 -12.95
C TRP A 121 12.85 -9.96 -11.50
N GLY A 122 11.89 -9.20 -10.95
CA GLY A 122 11.90 -8.79 -9.55
C GLY A 122 11.62 -9.92 -8.56
N ALA A 123 10.95 -11.00 -8.98
CA ALA A 123 10.72 -12.17 -8.15
C ALA A 123 11.89 -13.18 -8.14
N ASN A 124 12.73 -13.15 -9.18
CA ASN A 124 13.84 -14.10 -9.37
C ASN A 124 15.23 -13.53 -9.00
N ARG A 125 15.30 -12.29 -8.52
CA ARG A 125 16.50 -11.69 -7.92
C ARG A 125 16.32 -11.58 -6.42
#